data_AF-A0A9W4UDE8-F1
#
_entry.id   AF-A0A9W4UDE8-F1
#
_cell.length_a   1.000
_cell.length_b   1.000
_cell.length_c   1.000
_cell.angle_alpha   90.00
_cell.angle_beta   90.00
_cell.angle_gamma   90.00
#
_symmetry.space_group_name_H-M   'P 1'
#
loop_
_entity.id
_entity.type
_entity.pdbx_description
1 polymer ?
#
loop_
_entity_poly.entity_id
_entity_poly.type
_entity_poly.pdbx_seq_one_letter_code
_entity_poly.pdbx_strand_id
1 'polypeptide(L)'
;MENELEYKERAFLTFNRQYSILHFTRQSFIHYTWASPTNILSLPLNKSTGKHYCKMHRATFIVFFNLLTSLGSVVGADTLYRGDSRSAKTIFNDGGFKAKGYDNPEGTLFEHVEGTLKHPSRDPYISTSNDIEVSKKHAGNGLLFFIDSSKITEEIFDVAAEYEKAGKKYGHADEKEFAVKKFIPWNAITKIQKKKDGEWKTIKMPTASSSDEPEFVPDPTTLVVMPSPTAAPPLPAFQAGTCCFHLNQWDDCNSENEDLTCEVTLLDNAKNQIGHVDRTSCNNDNPLGMTSKLPSVLVVTGEHQNNYIQFNYGALAFTSSDEARCSVGGWDPREDLCFIENVPRKRQMDCCFPC
;
A
#
# COMPACT_ATOMS: atom_id res chain seq x y z
N MET A 1 30.51 -18.59 20.63
CA MET A 1 30.08 -18.71 19.22
C MET A 1 29.49 -20.08 18.88
N GLU A 2 28.92 -20.83 19.84
CA GLU A 2 28.12 -22.04 19.54
C GLU A 2 26.73 -22.03 20.21
N ASN A 3 26.36 -20.99 20.97
CA ASN A 3 25.05 -20.88 21.63
C ASN A 3 24.06 -19.90 20.94
N GLU A 4 24.41 -19.30 19.79
CA GLU A 4 23.53 -18.35 19.09
C GLU A 4 22.68 -18.97 17.98
N LEU A 5 22.98 -20.20 17.55
CA LEU A 5 22.23 -20.87 16.49
C LEU A 5 21.01 -21.65 17.00
N GLU A 6 20.98 -22.08 18.26
CA GLU A 6 19.86 -22.86 18.83
C GLU A 6 18.66 -21.98 19.28
N TYR A 7 18.86 -20.66 19.44
CA TYR A 7 17.79 -19.75 19.88
C TYR A 7 16.92 -19.22 18.73
N LYS A 8 17.46 -19.17 17.50
CA LYS A 8 16.74 -18.67 16.32
C LYS A 8 15.67 -19.64 15.79
N GLU A 9 15.78 -20.94 16.05
CA GLU A 9 14.75 -21.91 15.64
C GLU A 9 13.54 -21.98 16.58
N ARG A 10 13.63 -21.53 17.84
CA ARG A 10 12.49 -21.54 18.79
C ARG A 10 11.57 -20.32 18.69
N ALA A 11 12.06 -19.18 18.18
CA ALA A 11 11.25 -17.98 18.00
C ALA A 11 10.26 -18.11 16.82
N PHE A 12 10.60 -18.88 15.79
CA PHE A 12 9.76 -19.02 14.59
C PHE A 12 8.55 -19.94 14.78
N LEU A 13 8.56 -20.85 15.77
CA LEU A 13 7.47 -21.78 16.04
C LEU A 13 6.40 -21.26 17.02
N THR A 14 6.62 -20.10 17.65
CA THR A 14 5.70 -19.57 18.68
C THR A 14 4.70 -18.55 18.14
N PHE A 15 4.90 -18.01 16.93
CA PHE A 15 4.05 -16.96 16.37
C PHE A 15 2.74 -17.46 15.73
N ASN A 16 2.57 -18.77 15.53
CA ASN A 16 1.40 -19.35 14.84
C ASN A 16 0.37 -20.03 15.77
N ARG A 17 0.35 -19.71 17.08
CA ARG A 17 -0.50 -20.44 18.05
C ARG A 17 -1.35 -19.59 18.99
N GLN A 18 -1.49 -18.28 18.78
CA GLN A 18 -2.14 -17.39 19.75
C GLN A 18 -3.49 -16.77 19.35
N TYR A 19 -4.16 -17.25 18.30
CA TYR A 19 -5.57 -16.93 18.05
C TYR A 19 -6.43 -18.19 18.00
N SER A 20 -6.71 -18.79 19.15
CA SER A 20 -7.82 -19.75 19.33
C SER A 20 -8.05 -20.06 20.82
N ILE A 21 -8.40 -19.08 21.66
CA ILE A 21 -8.98 -19.36 22.99
C ILE A 21 -10.03 -18.29 23.34
N LEU A 22 -11.21 -18.77 23.78
CA LEU A 22 -12.45 -18.10 24.26
C LEU A 22 -13.42 -17.60 23.16
N HIS A 23 -14.67 -18.07 23.01
CA HIS A 23 -15.61 -18.82 23.86
C HIS A 23 -16.45 -19.78 23.00
N PHE A 24 -16.62 -21.04 23.45
CA PHE A 24 -17.66 -21.96 22.94
C PHE A 24 -18.54 -22.39 24.12
N THR A 25 -19.81 -22.01 24.11
CA THR A 25 -20.84 -22.61 24.96
C THR A 25 -22.04 -23.01 24.10
N ARG A 26 -22.57 -24.19 24.44
CA ARG A 26 -23.78 -24.89 23.96
C ARG A 26 -23.66 -25.75 22.69
N GLN A 27 -23.33 -27.01 22.99
CA GLN A 27 -23.89 -28.25 22.45
C GLN A 27 -25.22 -28.13 21.68
N SER A 28 -25.23 -28.72 20.48
CA SER A 28 -26.36 -29.49 19.95
C SER A 28 -25.79 -30.64 19.12
N PHE A 29 -26.02 -31.86 19.61
CA PHE A 29 -25.66 -33.11 18.93
C PHE A 29 -26.59 -33.31 17.73
N ILE A 30 -26.02 -33.44 16.53
CA ILE A 30 -26.67 -34.10 15.39
C ILE A 30 -25.75 -35.25 14.97
N HIS A 31 -26.23 -36.47 15.15
CA HIS A 31 -25.58 -37.69 14.67
C HIS A 31 -25.60 -37.71 13.13
N TYR A 32 -24.43 -37.74 12.51
CA TYR A 32 -24.27 -38.25 11.14
C TYR A 32 -23.43 -39.52 11.17
N THR A 33 -24.05 -40.62 10.78
CA THR A 33 -23.45 -41.93 10.57
C THR A 33 -22.60 -41.91 9.29
N TRP A 34 -21.33 -42.28 9.41
CA TRP A 34 -20.44 -42.51 8.27
C TRP A 34 -20.66 -43.91 7.72
N ALA A 35 -21.05 -44.00 6.45
CA ALA A 35 -21.01 -45.23 5.67
C ALA A 35 -19.70 -45.27 4.87
N SER A 36 -18.84 -46.24 5.19
CA SER A 36 -17.68 -46.60 4.38
C SER A 36 -18.11 -47.30 3.08
N PRO A 37 -17.31 -47.17 2.01
CA PRO A 37 -17.13 -48.29 1.10
C PRO A 37 -15.65 -48.62 0.93
N THR A 38 -15.23 -49.72 1.56
CA THR A 38 -14.07 -50.50 1.12
C THR A 38 -14.50 -51.39 -0.04
N ASN A 39 -13.95 -51.16 -1.23
CA ASN A 39 -13.91 -52.15 -2.31
C ASN A 39 -12.49 -52.18 -2.87
N ILE A 40 -11.70 -53.11 -2.34
CA ILE A 40 -10.42 -53.53 -2.89
C ILE A 40 -10.73 -54.68 -3.84
N LEU A 41 -10.65 -54.42 -5.15
CA LEU A 41 -10.74 -55.43 -6.20
C LEU A 41 -9.33 -55.85 -6.60
N SER A 42 -8.99 -57.06 -6.15
CA SER A 42 -7.76 -57.80 -6.49
C SER A 42 -7.77 -58.19 -7.96
N LEU A 43 -6.70 -57.87 -8.69
CA LEU A 43 -6.42 -58.42 -10.02
C LEU A 43 -5.35 -59.52 -9.92
N PRO A 44 -5.52 -60.66 -10.63
CA PRO A 44 -4.51 -61.72 -10.63
C PRO A 44 -3.35 -61.42 -11.59
N LEU A 45 -2.14 -61.70 -11.13
CA LEU A 45 -0.95 -61.87 -11.98
C LEU A 45 -1.18 -63.04 -12.94
N ASN A 46 -0.99 -62.79 -14.24
CA ASN A 46 -0.86 -63.86 -15.23
C ASN A 46 0.49 -63.74 -15.97
N LYS A 47 1.35 -64.75 -15.75
CA LYS A 47 2.56 -65.02 -16.52
C LYS A 47 2.14 -65.60 -17.87
N SER A 48 2.60 -65.03 -18.98
CA SER A 48 2.59 -65.73 -20.26
C SER A 48 3.86 -65.44 -21.05
N THR A 49 4.56 -66.52 -21.37
CA THR A 49 5.74 -66.63 -22.20
C THR A 49 5.36 -66.74 -23.68
N GLY A 50 6.05 -66.00 -24.55
CA GLY A 50 6.55 -66.56 -25.81
C GLY A 50 5.85 -66.19 -27.13
N LYS A 51 6.68 -65.65 -28.03
CA LYS A 51 6.74 -65.81 -29.51
C LYS A 51 5.73 -65.07 -30.41
N HIS A 52 6.29 -64.05 -31.07
CA HIS A 52 6.17 -63.64 -32.47
C HIS A 52 4.92 -64.03 -33.26
N TYR A 53 4.15 -63.01 -33.68
CA TYR A 53 3.68 -62.88 -35.08
C TYR A 53 3.59 -61.39 -35.45
N CYS A 54 4.23 -61.05 -36.58
CA CYS A 54 4.19 -59.74 -37.21
C CYS A 54 2.80 -59.55 -37.85
N LYS A 55 2.04 -58.53 -37.43
CA LYS A 55 0.82 -58.09 -38.10
C LYS A 55 0.85 -56.56 -38.14
N MET A 56 1.15 -56.01 -39.32
CA MET A 56 1.04 -54.58 -39.63
C MET A 56 -0.41 -54.16 -39.41
N HIS A 57 -0.68 -53.52 -38.28
CA HIS A 57 -1.88 -52.72 -38.11
C HIS A 57 -1.55 -51.29 -38.54
N ARG A 58 -2.18 -50.86 -39.65
CA ARG A 58 -2.37 -49.45 -39.98
C ARG A 58 -3.04 -48.78 -38.78
N ALA A 59 -2.25 -48.11 -37.94
CA ALA A 59 -2.76 -47.29 -36.87
C ALA A 59 -3.24 -45.98 -37.48
N THR A 60 -4.56 -45.87 -37.58
CA THR A 60 -5.30 -44.65 -37.91
C THR A 60 -4.81 -43.51 -37.01
N PHE A 61 -4.16 -42.51 -37.60
CA PHE A 61 -3.80 -41.25 -36.95
C PHE A 61 -5.11 -40.48 -36.72
N ILE A 62 -5.77 -40.71 -35.58
CA ILE A 62 -6.88 -39.84 -35.16
C ILE A 62 -6.23 -38.56 -34.63
N VAL A 63 -6.14 -37.57 -35.52
CA VAL A 63 -5.87 -36.18 -35.14
C VAL A 63 -7.11 -35.71 -34.37
N PHE A 64 -7.10 -35.89 -33.06
CA PHE A 64 -8.00 -35.15 -32.19
C PHE A 64 -7.57 -33.69 -32.27
N PHE A 65 -8.25 -32.93 -33.15
CA PHE A 65 -8.40 -31.50 -32.99
C PHE A 65 -9.09 -31.28 -31.64
N ASN A 66 -8.30 -31.25 -30.57
CA ASN A 66 -8.66 -30.61 -29.31
C ASN A 66 -8.77 -29.12 -29.63
N LEU A 67 -9.88 -28.75 -30.25
CA LEU A 67 -10.37 -27.39 -30.26
C LEU A 67 -10.72 -27.11 -28.80
N LEU A 68 -9.70 -26.73 -28.03
CA LEU A 68 -9.81 -26.23 -26.67
C LEU A 68 -10.52 -24.88 -26.78
N THR A 69 -11.83 -24.92 -26.99
CA THR A 69 -12.70 -23.77 -26.89
C THR A 69 -12.58 -23.31 -25.45
N SER A 70 -11.73 -22.31 -25.21
CA SER A 70 -11.75 -21.55 -23.97
C SER A 70 -13.14 -20.94 -23.88
N LEU A 71 -14.03 -21.62 -23.16
CA LEU A 71 -15.23 -21.04 -22.63
C LEU A 71 -14.74 -19.95 -21.67
N GLY A 72 -14.49 -18.77 -22.23
CA GLY A 72 -14.28 -17.57 -21.45
C GLY A 72 -15.59 -17.37 -20.72
N SER A 73 -15.62 -17.74 -19.45
CA SER A 73 -16.67 -17.35 -18.53
C SER A 73 -16.84 -15.85 -18.71
N VAL A 74 -17.98 -15.44 -19.29
CA VAL A 74 -18.39 -14.04 -19.31
C VAL A 74 -18.70 -13.72 -17.87
N VAL A 75 -17.67 -13.30 -17.13
CA VAL A 75 -17.82 -12.77 -15.78
C VAL A 75 -18.75 -11.58 -15.94
N GLY A 76 -19.91 -11.62 -15.29
CA GLY A 76 -20.79 -10.46 -15.24
C GLY A 76 -19.99 -9.26 -14.73
N ALA A 77 -20.42 -8.05 -15.08
CA ALA A 77 -19.82 -6.85 -14.50
C ALA A 77 -20.06 -6.86 -12.98
N ASP A 78 -19.10 -7.40 -12.24
CA ASP A 78 -19.17 -7.53 -10.79
C ASP A 78 -18.62 -6.26 -10.16
N THR A 79 -19.29 -5.80 -9.10
CA THR A 79 -18.76 -4.70 -8.29
C THR A 79 -17.73 -5.26 -7.31
N LEU A 80 -16.50 -4.75 -7.40
CA LEU A 80 -15.44 -4.99 -6.43
C LEU A 80 -15.44 -3.85 -5.41
N TYR A 81 -14.95 -4.15 -4.22
CA TYR A 81 -14.83 -3.23 -3.11
C TYR A 81 -13.38 -3.16 -2.64
N ARG A 82 -12.97 -1.99 -2.20
CA ARG A 82 -11.65 -1.79 -1.58
C ARG A 82 -11.76 -0.79 -0.43
N GLY A 83 -11.26 -1.18 0.74
CA GLY A 83 -10.96 -0.25 1.81
C GLY A 83 -9.57 0.34 1.64
N ASP A 84 -9.42 1.65 1.81
CA ASP A 84 -8.11 2.32 1.70
C ASP A 84 -8.05 3.54 2.62
N SER A 85 -6.91 3.80 3.27
CA SER A 85 -6.73 4.96 4.14
C SER A 85 -6.33 6.24 3.40
N ARG A 86 -5.92 6.14 2.11
CA ARG A 86 -5.63 7.32 1.29
C ARG A 86 -6.87 8.17 1.05
N SER A 87 -6.67 9.47 0.85
CA SER A 87 -7.75 10.39 0.50
C SER A 87 -8.27 10.13 -0.92
N ALA A 88 -9.55 10.42 -1.17
CA ALA A 88 -10.12 10.33 -2.51
C ALA A 88 -9.38 11.23 -3.51
N LYS A 89 -8.90 12.40 -3.07
CA LYS A 89 -8.13 13.34 -3.90
C LYS A 89 -6.78 12.75 -4.32
N THR A 90 -6.09 12.07 -3.41
CA THR A 90 -4.84 11.37 -3.71
C THR A 90 -5.05 10.31 -4.79
N ILE A 91 -6.02 9.41 -4.59
CA ILE A 91 -6.34 8.35 -5.57
C ILE A 91 -6.77 8.95 -6.92
N PHE A 92 -7.53 10.05 -6.90
CA PHE A 92 -7.90 10.76 -8.13
C PHE A 92 -6.69 11.33 -8.88
N ASN A 93 -5.80 12.01 -8.17
CA ASN A 93 -4.59 12.61 -8.75
C ASN A 93 -3.62 11.56 -9.29
N ASP A 94 -3.59 10.37 -8.67
CA ASP A 94 -2.81 9.23 -9.16
C ASP A 94 -3.40 8.56 -10.40
N GLY A 95 -4.60 9.00 -10.82
CA GLY A 95 -5.36 8.42 -11.92
C GLY A 95 -6.07 7.11 -11.57
N GLY A 96 -6.10 6.73 -10.29
CA GLY A 96 -6.66 5.46 -9.81
C GLY A 96 -5.80 4.80 -8.73
N PHE A 97 -6.02 3.50 -8.51
CA PHE A 97 -5.15 2.71 -7.63
C PHE A 97 -4.00 2.14 -8.44
N LYS A 98 -2.78 2.37 -7.97
CA LYS A 98 -1.56 1.70 -8.46
C LYS A 98 -1.10 0.66 -7.43
N ALA A 99 -0.68 -0.50 -7.90
CA ALA A 99 0.03 -1.49 -7.09
C ALA A 99 1.35 -0.88 -6.61
N LYS A 100 1.89 -1.35 -5.47
CA LYS A 100 3.15 -0.81 -4.92
C LYS A 100 4.30 -0.93 -5.92
N GLY A 101 4.40 -2.08 -6.58
CA GLY A 101 5.35 -2.36 -7.64
C GLY A 101 4.92 -1.94 -9.04
N TYR A 102 4.06 -0.94 -9.20
CA TYR A 102 3.54 -0.55 -10.52
C TYR A 102 4.66 -0.38 -11.58
N ASP A 103 5.73 0.35 -11.25
CA ASP A 103 6.85 0.63 -12.15
C ASP A 103 7.90 -0.49 -12.18
N ASN A 104 7.99 -1.32 -11.15
CA ASN A 104 8.95 -2.41 -11.04
C ASN A 104 8.34 -3.64 -10.36
N PRO A 105 7.45 -4.36 -11.05
CA PRO A 105 6.65 -5.43 -10.46
C PRO A 105 7.49 -6.69 -10.20
N GLU A 106 7.36 -7.28 -9.02
CA GLU A 106 8.04 -8.52 -8.64
C GLU A 106 7.16 -9.38 -7.73
N GLY A 107 7.12 -10.68 -8.01
CA GLY A 107 6.42 -11.67 -7.20
C GLY A 107 5.17 -12.26 -7.86
N THR A 108 4.65 -13.30 -7.22
CA THR A 108 3.52 -14.10 -7.67
C THR A 108 2.25 -13.75 -6.90
N LEU A 109 1.09 -14.13 -7.44
CA LEU A 109 -0.20 -13.95 -6.77
C LEU A 109 -0.19 -14.60 -5.37
N PHE A 110 0.39 -15.79 -5.24
CA PHE A 110 0.46 -16.51 -3.97
C PHE A 110 1.35 -15.78 -2.94
N GLU A 111 2.47 -15.21 -3.37
CA GLU A 111 3.35 -14.43 -2.47
C GLU A 111 2.68 -13.14 -2.01
N HIS A 112 1.88 -12.51 -2.87
CA HIS A 112 1.05 -11.35 -2.51
C HIS A 112 0.02 -11.71 -1.43
N VAL A 113 -0.78 -12.75 -1.68
CA VAL A 113 -1.84 -13.20 -0.76
C VAL A 113 -1.28 -13.68 0.58
N GLU A 114 -0.13 -14.37 0.57
CA GLU A 114 0.51 -14.88 1.78
C GLU A 114 1.39 -13.83 2.48
N GLY A 115 1.59 -12.65 1.88
CA GLY A 115 2.47 -11.61 2.41
C GLY A 115 3.95 -12.03 2.45
N THR A 116 4.37 -12.92 1.56
CA THR A 116 5.72 -13.52 1.54
C THR A 116 6.62 -12.96 0.42
N LEU A 117 6.20 -11.87 -0.23
CA LEU A 117 6.98 -11.18 -1.25
C LEU A 117 8.38 -10.81 -0.74
N LYS A 118 9.40 -11.13 -1.53
CA LYS A 118 10.79 -10.75 -1.25
C LYS A 118 10.98 -9.24 -1.11
N HIS A 119 10.28 -8.47 -1.94
CA HIS A 119 10.29 -7.01 -1.93
C HIS A 119 8.84 -6.51 -1.89
N PRO A 120 8.25 -6.29 -0.70
CA PRO A 120 6.85 -5.85 -0.58
C PRO A 120 6.54 -4.52 -1.29
N SER A 121 7.54 -3.65 -1.49
CA SER A 121 7.40 -2.42 -2.29
C SER A 121 7.27 -2.68 -3.80
N ARG A 122 7.49 -3.91 -4.26
CA ARG A 122 7.37 -4.34 -5.66
C ARG A 122 6.15 -5.20 -5.93
N ASP A 123 5.23 -5.28 -4.97
CA ASP A 123 3.99 -6.03 -5.10
C ASP A 123 3.19 -5.59 -6.34
N PRO A 124 2.93 -6.49 -7.31
CA PRO A 124 2.27 -6.14 -8.55
C PRO A 124 0.75 -6.23 -8.47
N TYR A 125 0.17 -6.53 -7.30
CA TYR A 125 -1.27 -6.71 -7.14
C TYR A 125 -1.91 -5.64 -6.24
N ILE A 126 -3.19 -5.39 -6.50
CA ILE A 126 -4.08 -4.54 -5.71
C ILE A 126 -5.19 -5.43 -5.19
N SER A 127 -5.21 -5.69 -3.89
CA SER A 127 -6.27 -6.46 -3.24
C SER A 127 -7.62 -5.75 -3.30
N THR A 128 -8.65 -6.47 -3.70
CA THR A 128 -10.05 -6.05 -3.66
C THR A 128 -10.89 -7.23 -3.16
N SER A 129 -12.17 -7.01 -2.87
CA SER A 129 -13.08 -8.09 -2.48
C SER A 129 -14.41 -7.91 -3.17
N ASN A 130 -15.12 -9.00 -3.46
CA ASN A 130 -16.53 -8.92 -3.87
C ASN A 130 -17.49 -8.82 -2.67
N ASP A 131 -16.94 -8.79 -1.44
CA ASP A 131 -17.70 -8.63 -0.20
C ASP A 131 -17.46 -7.24 0.42
N ILE A 132 -18.55 -6.49 0.49
CA ILE A 132 -18.54 -5.13 1.03
C ILE A 132 -18.19 -5.09 2.52
N GLU A 133 -18.59 -6.10 3.31
CA GLU A 133 -18.35 -6.12 4.75
C GLU A 133 -16.88 -6.40 5.07
N VAL A 134 -16.25 -7.29 4.29
CA VAL A 134 -14.79 -7.49 4.32
C VAL A 134 -14.07 -6.17 4.04
N SER A 135 -14.44 -5.49 2.95
CA SER A 135 -13.80 -4.22 2.58
C SER A 135 -14.03 -3.09 3.59
N LYS A 136 -15.20 -3.02 4.23
CA LYS A 136 -15.47 -2.08 5.33
C LYS A 136 -14.57 -2.33 6.54
N LYS A 137 -14.31 -3.60 6.86
CA LYS A 137 -13.39 -3.98 7.95
C LYS A 137 -11.97 -3.51 7.64
N HIS A 138 -11.47 -3.76 6.42
CA HIS A 138 -10.14 -3.30 5.99
C HIS A 138 -10.04 -1.77 5.87
N ALA A 139 -11.13 -1.08 5.54
CA ALA A 139 -11.12 0.37 5.45
C ALA A 139 -10.87 1.05 6.81
N GLY A 140 -11.26 0.43 7.93
CA GLY A 140 -11.13 1.03 9.26
C GLY A 140 -11.79 2.41 9.35
N ASN A 141 -10.98 3.45 9.55
CA ASN A 141 -11.40 4.87 9.55
C ASN A 141 -11.20 5.58 8.20
N GLY A 142 -10.71 4.85 7.18
CA GLY A 142 -10.46 5.33 5.83
C GLY A 142 -11.72 5.43 4.96
N LEU A 143 -11.55 5.14 3.69
CA LEU A 143 -12.56 5.23 2.64
C LEU A 143 -12.88 3.83 2.08
N LEU A 144 -14.15 3.63 1.75
CA LEU A 144 -14.63 2.46 1.02
C LEU A 144 -14.92 2.85 -0.44
N PHE A 145 -14.28 2.19 -1.37
CA PHE A 145 -14.41 2.42 -2.81
C PHE A 145 -15.21 1.28 -3.46
N PHE A 146 -16.13 1.66 -4.34
CA PHE A 146 -16.90 0.75 -5.18
C PHE A 146 -16.31 0.81 -6.59
N ILE A 147 -15.96 -0.34 -7.13
CA ILE A 147 -15.16 -0.46 -8.35
C ILE A 147 -15.94 -1.33 -9.33
N ASP A 148 -16.21 -0.77 -10.51
CA ASP A 148 -16.81 -1.46 -11.64
C ASP A 148 -15.72 -2.26 -12.37
N SER A 149 -15.68 -3.57 -12.15
CA SER A 149 -14.65 -4.45 -12.72
C SER A 149 -14.65 -4.45 -14.25
N SER A 150 -15.77 -4.14 -14.90
CA SER A 150 -15.86 -4.09 -16.36
C SER A 150 -15.06 -2.95 -16.99
N LYS A 151 -14.63 -1.97 -16.18
CA LYS A 151 -13.80 -0.83 -16.60
C LYS A 151 -12.31 -1.04 -16.31
N ILE A 152 -11.94 -2.18 -15.75
CA ILE A 152 -10.55 -2.55 -15.49
C ILE A 152 -10.04 -3.30 -16.72
N THR A 153 -8.96 -2.79 -17.32
CA THR A 153 -8.31 -3.44 -18.48
C THR A 153 -7.23 -4.43 -18.06
N GLU A 154 -6.77 -4.34 -16.82
CA GLU A 154 -5.78 -5.24 -16.24
C GLU A 154 -6.38 -6.60 -15.89
N GLU A 155 -5.51 -7.59 -15.70
CA GLU A 155 -5.90 -8.94 -15.31
C GLU A 155 -6.45 -8.95 -13.87
N ILE A 156 -7.62 -9.58 -13.68
CA ILE A 156 -8.26 -9.76 -12.38
C ILE A 156 -8.23 -11.25 -12.06
N PHE A 157 -7.71 -11.59 -10.89
CA PHE A 157 -7.63 -12.96 -10.41
C PHE A 157 -8.64 -13.18 -9.29
N ASP A 158 -9.53 -14.15 -9.46
CA ASP A 158 -10.24 -14.77 -8.33
C ASP A 158 -9.21 -15.61 -7.56
N VAL A 159 -8.83 -15.14 -6.37
CA VAL A 159 -7.76 -15.76 -5.59
C VAL A 159 -8.13 -17.19 -5.21
N ALA A 160 -9.38 -17.43 -4.80
CA ALA A 160 -9.82 -18.75 -4.40
C ALA A 160 -9.74 -19.74 -5.58
N ALA A 161 -10.17 -19.33 -6.77
CA ALA A 161 -10.10 -20.15 -7.97
C ALA A 161 -8.64 -20.45 -8.39
N GLU A 162 -7.72 -19.48 -8.28
CA GLU A 162 -6.30 -19.72 -8.60
C GLU A 162 -5.62 -20.65 -7.57
N TYR A 163 -5.99 -20.58 -6.28
CA TYR A 163 -5.54 -21.56 -5.28
C TYR A 163 -6.06 -22.97 -5.57
N GLU A 164 -7.35 -23.12 -5.90
CA GLU A 164 -7.97 -24.40 -6.26
C GLU A 164 -7.27 -25.01 -7.48
N LYS A 165 -7.08 -24.22 -8.54
CA LYS A 165 -6.37 -24.60 -9.76
C LYS A 165 -4.92 -25.03 -9.51
N ALA A 166 -4.24 -24.42 -8.55
CA ALA A 166 -2.89 -24.79 -8.16
C ALA A 166 -2.82 -26.01 -7.22
N GLY A 167 -3.97 -26.55 -6.79
CA GLY A 167 -4.01 -27.62 -5.77
C GLY A 167 -3.48 -27.16 -4.41
N LYS A 168 -3.57 -25.87 -4.11
CA LYS A 168 -3.12 -25.27 -2.85
C LYS A 168 -4.32 -25.00 -1.93
N LYS A 169 -4.10 -25.06 -0.62
CA LYS A 169 -5.12 -24.67 0.36
C LYS A 169 -5.14 -23.15 0.49
N TYR A 170 -6.27 -22.52 0.22
CA TYR A 170 -6.45 -21.08 0.44
C TYR A 170 -6.72 -20.81 1.94
N GLY A 171 -5.82 -20.05 2.58
CA GLY A 171 -5.90 -19.73 4.00
C GLY A 171 -6.89 -18.62 4.37
N HIS A 172 -7.26 -17.78 3.39
CA HIS A 172 -7.99 -16.52 3.58
C HIS A 172 -9.32 -16.50 2.83
N ALA A 173 -10.00 -17.65 2.75
CA ALA A 173 -11.24 -17.80 1.99
C ALA A 173 -12.37 -16.85 2.44
N ASP A 174 -12.32 -16.35 3.67
CA ASP A 174 -13.26 -15.37 4.21
C ASP A 174 -13.07 -13.96 3.63
N GLU A 175 -11.90 -13.64 3.09
CA GLU A 175 -11.63 -12.33 2.48
C GLU A 175 -12.29 -12.19 1.10
N LYS A 176 -12.64 -13.32 0.45
CA LYS A 176 -13.23 -13.38 -0.90
C LYS A 176 -12.50 -12.46 -1.87
N GLU A 177 -11.17 -12.57 -1.83
CA GLU A 177 -10.27 -11.64 -2.48
C GLU A 177 -10.29 -11.79 -4.00
N PHE A 178 -10.32 -10.64 -4.68
CA PHE A 178 -9.96 -10.50 -6.07
C PHE A 178 -8.70 -9.64 -6.16
N ALA A 179 -7.65 -10.14 -6.78
CA ALA A 179 -6.41 -9.41 -6.96
C ALA A 179 -6.38 -8.79 -8.35
N VAL A 180 -6.29 -7.46 -8.44
CA VAL A 180 -6.13 -6.75 -9.72
C VAL A 180 -4.66 -6.48 -9.97
N LYS A 181 -4.16 -6.85 -11.14
CA LYS A 181 -2.77 -6.61 -11.51
C LYS A 181 -2.54 -5.13 -11.81
N LYS A 182 -1.45 -4.55 -11.28
CA LYS A 182 -0.91 -3.22 -11.56
C LYS A 182 -1.81 -2.01 -11.29
N PHE A 183 -2.98 -1.91 -11.92
CA PHE A 183 -3.71 -0.65 -11.99
C PHE A 183 -5.23 -0.82 -12.04
N ILE A 184 -5.92 -0.03 -11.23
CA ILE A 184 -7.38 0.18 -11.29
C ILE A 184 -7.59 1.65 -11.65
N PRO A 185 -8.06 1.97 -12.87
CA PRO A 185 -8.21 3.36 -13.29
C PRO A 185 -9.30 4.08 -12.50
N TRP A 186 -9.19 5.40 -12.35
CA TRP A 186 -10.15 6.22 -11.62
C TRP A 186 -11.57 6.10 -12.17
N ASN A 187 -11.73 5.95 -13.49
CA ASN A 187 -13.03 5.81 -14.13
C ASN A 187 -13.76 4.48 -13.76
N ALA A 188 -13.03 3.49 -13.23
CA ALA A 188 -13.59 2.27 -12.68
C ALA A 188 -14.22 2.50 -11.29
N ILE A 189 -13.80 3.54 -10.57
CA ILE A 189 -14.40 3.89 -9.26
C ILE A 189 -15.75 4.57 -9.52
N THR A 190 -16.82 3.99 -9.01
CA THR A 190 -18.20 4.48 -9.23
C THR A 190 -18.80 5.17 -8.01
N LYS A 191 -18.27 4.89 -6.81
CA LYS A 191 -18.77 5.45 -5.56
C LYS A 191 -17.70 5.38 -4.47
N ILE A 192 -17.71 6.37 -3.58
CA ILE A 192 -16.84 6.43 -2.39
C ILE A 192 -17.71 6.66 -1.15
N GLN A 193 -17.44 5.92 -0.09
CA GLN A 193 -18.06 6.10 1.21
C GLN A 193 -17.00 6.38 2.29
N LYS A 194 -17.38 7.19 3.28
CA LYS A 194 -16.59 7.43 4.50
C LYS A 194 -17.47 7.17 5.71
N LYS A 195 -16.87 6.61 6.76
CA LYS A 195 -17.56 6.42 8.04
C LYS A 195 -17.72 7.79 8.74
N LYS A 196 -18.96 8.16 9.07
CA LYS A 196 -19.33 9.35 9.86
C LYS A 196 -20.34 8.93 10.90
N ASP A 197 -20.04 9.17 12.17
CA ASP A 197 -20.90 8.83 13.30
C ASP A 197 -21.27 7.33 13.34
N GLY A 198 -20.33 6.47 12.98
CA GLY A 198 -20.54 5.01 12.90
C GLY A 198 -21.20 4.52 11.60
N GLU A 199 -21.74 5.42 10.78
CA GLU A 199 -22.44 5.08 9.53
C GLU A 199 -21.61 5.34 8.28
N TRP A 200 -21.69 4.45 7.29
CA TRP A 200 -21.05 4.64 5.99
C TRP A 200 -21.87 5.59 5.11
N LYS A 201 -21.37 6.80 4.88
CA LYS A 201 -22.04 7.82 4.07
C LYS A 201 -21.29 8.04 2.76
N THR A 202 -22.04 8.10 1.66
CA THR A 202 -21.48 8.45 0.34
C THR A 202 -20.92 9.87 0.37
N ILE A 203 -19.71 10.04 -0.14
CA ILE A 203 -19.09 11.37 -0.30
C ILE A 203 -19.01 11.72 -1.79
N LYS A 204 -18.95 13.03 -2.08
CA LYS A 204 -18.79 13.52 -3.45
C LYS A 204 -17.44 13.06 -4.00
N MET A 205 -17.44 12.46 -5.18
CA MET A 205 -16.20 12.12 -5.87
C MET A 205 -15.45 13.40 -6.30
N PRO A 206 -14.11 13.45 -6.14
CA PRO A 206 -13.29 14.49 -6.74
C PRO A 206 -13.57 14.62 -8.24
N THR A 207 -13.55 15.85 -8.73
CA THR A 207 -13.62 16.16 -10.16
C THR A 207 -12.40 16.99 -10.53
N ALA A 208 -11.95 16.92 -11.79
CA ALA A 208 -10.80 17.69 -12.28
C ALA A 208 -10.94 19.22 -12.07
N SER A 209 -12.17 19.69 -11.89
CA SER A 209 -12.50 21.11 -11.66
C SER A 209 -12.50 21.51 -10.18
N SER A 210 -12.36 20.59 -9.22
CA SER A 210 -12.25 20.95 -7.80
C SER A 210 -10.79 21.24 -7.44
N SER A 211 -10.22 22.26 -8.08
CA SER A 211 -9.04 22.95 -7.58
C SER A 211 -9.45 23.96 -6.49
N ASP A 212 -10.32 23.55 -5.56
CA ASP A 212 -10.58 24.27 -4.32
C ASP A 212 -9.36 24.10 -3.40
N GLU A 213 -8.18 24.48 -3.90
CA GLU A 213 -7.24 25.21 -3.08
C GLU A 213 -8.00 26.48 -2.66
N PRO A 214 -8.12 26.79 -1.37
CA PRO A 214 -8.68 28.08 -0.99
C PRO A 214 -7.76 29.12 -1.60
N GLU A 215 -8.16 29.70 -2.74
CA GLU A 215 -7.58 30.93 -3.23
C GLU A 215 -7.72 31.89 -2.05
N PHE A 216 -6.59 32.17 -1.40
CA PHE A 216 -6.47 33.33 -0.56
C PHE A 216 -6.69 34.50 -1.50
N VAL A 217 -7.94 34.94 -1.64
CA VAL A 217 -8.29 36.14 -2.37
C VAL A 217 -7.71 37.28 -1.53
N PRO A 218 -6.61 37.94 -1.93
CA PRO A 218 -6.23 39.16 -1.24
C PRO A 218 -7.37 40.15 -1.45
N ASP A 219 -7.89 40.66 -0.33
CA ASP A 219 -8.95 41.65 -0.27
C ASP A 219 -8.67 42.82 -1.25
N PRO A 220 -9.52 43.02 -2.28
CA PRO A 220 -9.29 44.07 -3.25
C PRO A 220 -9.94 45.34 -2.72
N THR A 221 -9.25 46.10 -1.85
CA THR A 221 -9.32 47.59 -1.78
C THR A 221 -8.35 48.11 -0.71
N THR A 222 -7.11 48.43 -1.10
CA THR A 222 -6.45 49.65 -0.61
C THR A 222 -5.58 50.20 -1.73
N LEU A 223 -6.09 51.21 -2.44
CA LEU A 223 -5.28 52.04 -3.34
C LEU A 223 -4.34 52.89 -2.48
N VAL A 224 -3.18 52.33 -2.12
CA VAL A 224 -2.09 53.10 -1.53
C VAL A 224 -1.39 53.84 -2.67
N VAL A 225 -1.51 55.16 -2.61
CA VAL A 225 -0.71 56.14 -3.36
C VAL A 225 0.75 55.73 -3.29
N MET A 226 1.38 55.45 -4.42
CA MET A 226 2.81 55.15 -4.50
C MET A 226 3.64 56.39 -4.12
N PRO A 227 4.45 56.35 -3.06
CA PRO A 227 5.54 57.31 -2.91
C PRO A 227 6.70 56.95 -3.83
N SER A 228 7.37 58.03 -4.26
CA SER A 228 8.62 58.11 -5.03
C SER A 228 9.69 57.09 -4.62
N PRO A 229 10.53 56.59 -5.55
CA PRO A 229 11.48 55.54 -5.26
C PRO A 229 12.67 56.04 -4.45
N THR A 230 13.39 55.07 -3.88
CA THR A 230 14.82 55.11 -3.53
C THR A 230 15.15 55.17 -2.04
N ALA A 231 14.73 54.14 -1.31
CA ALA A 231 15.69 53.43 -0.46
C ALA A 231 15.95 52.09 -1.16
N ALA A 232 17.22 51.71 -1.32
CA ALA A 232 17.55 50.37 -1.81
C ALA A 232 16.81 49.35 -0.92
N PRO A 233 16.20 48.29 -1.50
CA PRO A 233 15.58 47.25 -0.70
C PRO A 233 16.59 46.83 0.37
N PRO A 234 16.18 46.71 1.65
CA PRO A 234 17.08 46.18 2.67
C PRO A 234 17.65 44.86 2.13
N LEU A 235 18.97 44.69 2.29
CA LEU A 235 19.65 43.46 1.88
C LEU A 235 18.79 42.26 2.32
N PRO A 236 18.55 41.28 1.44
CA PRO A 236 17.71 40.14 1.78
C PRO A 236 18.25 39.49 3.04
N ALA A 237 17.35 39.10 3.94
CA ALA A 237 17.70 38.57 5.25
C ALA A 237 18.39 37.18 5.20
N PHE A 238 18.68 36.68 4.01
CA PHE A 238 19.29 35.40 3.69
C PHE A 238 20.14 35.51 2.41
N GLN A 239 21.12 34.59 2.25
CA GLN A 239 21.86 34.47 1.00
C GLN A 239 21.15 33.53 0.00
N ALA A 240 20.78 34.06 -1.16
CA ALA A 240 20.24 33.28 -2.28
C ALA A 240 21.26 32.25 -2.84
N GLY A 241 20.75 31.21 -3.48
CA GLY A 241 21.48 30.10 -4.10
C GLY A 241 20.80 28.75 -3.82
N THR A 242 21.41 27.94 -2.97
CA THR A 242 20.85 26.65 -2.55
C THR A 242 20.64 26.66 -1.05
N CYS A 243 19.38 26.62 -0.63
CA CYS A 243 19.03 26.40 0.76
C CYS A 243 19.01 24.90 1.02
N CYS A 244 19.40 24.52 2.23
CA CYS A 244 19.33 23.13 2.67
C CYS A 244 18.69 23.08 4.05
N PHE A 245 17.88 22.07 4.31
CA PHE A 245 17.38 21.78 5.64
C PHE A 245 17.82 20.40 6.09
N HIS A 246 18.14 20.32 7.39
CA HIS A 246 18.30 19.07 8.11
C HIS A 246 16.97 18.74 8.78
N LEU A 247 16.51 17.50 8.60
CA LEU A 247 15.31 16.98 9.24
C LEU A 247 15.66 15.76 10.07
N ASN A 248 15.30 15.81 11.35
CA ASN A 248 15.22 14.63 12.20
C ASN A 248 13.76 14.16 12.19
N GLN A 249 13.54 12.90 11.84
CA GLN A 249 12.23 12.26 11.91
C GLN A 249 12.26 11.22 13.00
N TRP A 250 11.20 11.18 13.80
CA TRP A 250 10.94 10.08 14.73
C TRP A 250 9.64 9.39 14.40
N ASP A 251 9.67 8.07 14.54
CA ASP A 251 8.53 7.18 14.41
C ASP A 251 8.27 6.53 15.78
N ASP A 252 7.05 6.65 16.28
CA ASP A 252 6.66 5.99 17.52
C ASP A 252 6.66 4.47 17.29
N CYS A 253 7.16 3.73 18.27
CA CYS A 253 7.16 2.28 18.23
C CYS A 253 5.75 1.69 18.38
N ASN A 254 4.77 2.50 18.77
CA ASN A 254 3.39 2.08 18.84
C ASN A 254 2.75 2.02 17.44
N SER A 255 2.64 0.81 16.89
CA SER A 255 2.00 0.58 15.58
C SER A 255 0.53 1.01 15.50
N GLU A 256 -0.14 1.25 16.63
CA GLU A 256 -1.52 1.75 16.64
C GLU A 256 -1.60 3.25 16.30
N ASN A 257 -0.52 3.99 16.58
CA ASN A 257 -0.41 5.41 16.28
C ASN A 257 0.76 5.58 15.31
N GLU A 258 0.44 5.61 14.02
CA GLU A 258 1.37 6.06 12.99
C GLU A 258 1.62 7.57 13.18
N ASP A 259 2.33 7.93 14.25
CA ASP A 259 2.61 9.31 14.61
C ASP A 259 4.08 9.60 14.32
N LEU A 260 4.31 10.32 13.24
CA LEU A 260 5.60 10.89 12.90
C LEU A 260 5.74 12.25 13.58
N THR A 261 6.90 12.43 14.21
CA THR A 261 7.35 13.74 14.65
C THR A 261 8.57 14.15 13.87
N CYS A 262 8.70 15.43 13.59
CA CYS A 262 9.79 16.01 12.82
C CYS A 262 10.35 17.23 13.55
N GLU A 263 11.65 17.43 13.43
CA GLU A 263 12.38 18.64 13.82
C GLU A 263 13.15 19.09 12.58
N VAL A 264 13.10 20.38 12.28
CA VAL A 264 13.66 20.93 11.03
C VAL A 264 14.56 22.11 11.34
N THR A 265 15.74 22.13 10.73
CA THR A 265 16.66 23.27 10.75
C THR A 265 16.99 23.68 9.33
N LEU A 266 16.68 24.91 8.95
CA LEU A 266 16.89 25.44 7.59
C LEU A 266 18.07 26.40 7.54
N LEU A 267 18.94 26.16 6.57
CA LEU A 267 20.15 26.93 6.29
C LEU A 267 20.07 27.59 4.92
N ASP A 268 20.58 28.82 4.81
CA ASP A 268 20.75 29.51 3.53
C ASP A 268 21.99 29.02 2.76
N ASN A 269 22.28 29.65 1.62
CA ASN A 269 23.44 29.30 0.80
C ASN A 269 24.79 29.57 1.49
N ALA A 270 24.84 30.49 2.46
CA ALA A 270 26.02 30.75 3.30
C ALA A 270 26.14 29.78 4.49
N LYS A 271 25.20 28.85 4.64
CA LYS A 271 25.04 27.98 5.81
C LYS A 271 24.65 28.73 7.09
N ASN A 272 24.07 29.94 6.97
CA ASN A 272 23.44 30.60 8.11
C ASN A 272 22.09 29.95 8.40
N GLN A 273 21.79 29.72 9.68
CA GLN A 273 20.45 29.30 10.07
C GLN A 273 19.44 30.41 9.84
N ILE A 274 18.41 30.10 9.06
CA ILE A 274 17.34 31.04 8.68
C ILE A 274 15.95 30.57 9.10
N GLY A 275 15.81 29.36 9.65
CA GLY A 275 14.58 28.83 10.23
C GLY A 275 14.85 27.61 11.10
N HIS A 276 13.99 27.38 12.08
CA HIS A 276 14.01 26.18 12.92
C HIS A 276 12.63 25.91 13.52
N VAL A 277 12.25 24.64 13.63
CA VAL A 277 11.07 24.16 14.33
C VAL A 277 11.49 22.99 15.20
N ASP A 278 11.20 23.11 16.50
CA ASP A 278 11.37 22.04 17.48
C ASP A 278 10.52 20.81 17.10
N ARG A 279 10.90 19.65 17.65
CA ARG A 279 10.19 18.39 17.43
C ARG A 279 8.68 18.53 17.64
N THR A 280 7.91 18.35 16.58
CA THR A 280 6.43 18.38 16.59
C THR A 280 5.86 17.36 15.60
N SER A 281 4.55 17.12 15.63
CA SER A 281 3.89 16.22 14.69
C SER A 281 4.05 16.74 13.25
N CYS A 282 4.32 15.83 12.34
CA CYS A 282 4.41 16.08 10.90
C CYS A 282 3.58 15.05 10.13
N ASN A 283 2.43 14.63 10.64
CA ASN A 283 1.58 13.62 10.00
C ASN A 283 0.84 14.16 8.78
N ASN A 284 0.26 13.27 7.98
CA ASN A 284 -0.54 13.65 6.80
C ASN A 284 -1.78 14.52 7.16
N ASP A 285 -2.40 14.27 8.30
CA ASP A 285 -3.53 15.04 8.83
C ASP A 285 -3.12 16.28 9.63
N ASN A 286 -1.84 16.34 10.05
CA ASN A 286 -1.27 17.46 10.79
C ASN A 286 0.15 17.79 10.28
N PRO A 287 0.27 18.40 9.09
CA PRO A 287 1.56 18.70 8.49
C PRO A 287 2.30 19.78 9.29
N LEU A 288 3.63 19.66 9.36
CA LEU A 288 4.49 20.64 9.99
C LEU A 288 4.72 21.81 9.04
N GLY A 289 4.33 23.02 9.45
CA GLY A 289 4.66 24.27 8.75
C GLY A 289 5.81 25.00 9.45
N MET A 290 6.88 25.31 8.71
CA MET A 290 8.02 26.09 9.20
C MET A 290 8.12 27.44 8.50
N THR A 291 7.95 28.50 9.28
CA THR A 291 8.26 29.88 8.85
C THR A 291 9.76 30.13 9.01
N SER A 292 10.35 30.87 8.08
CA SER A 292 11.78 31.20 8.07
C SER A 292 12.00 32.63 7.56
N LYS A 293 13.25 33.02 7.32
CA LYS A 293 13.57 34.28 6.61
C LYS A 293 13.27 34.24 5.10
N LEU A 294 12.86 33.08 4.58
CA LEU A 294 12.43 32.92 3.19
C LEU A 294 10.98 33.41 2.99
N PRO A 295 10.56 33.76 1.75
CA PRO A 295 9.24 34.31 1.47
C PRO A 295 8.06 33.32 1.55
N SER A 296 8.32 32.01 1.65
CA SER A 296 7.28 30.98 1.72
C SER A 296 7.50 30.06 2.92
N VAL A 297 6.41 29.44 3.38
CA VAL A 297 6.44 28.43 4.44
C VAL A 297 6.91 27.11 3.83
N LEU A 298 7.87 26.43 4.49
CA LEU A 298 8.19 25.05 4.18
C LEU A 298 7.17 24.16 4.89
N VAL A 299 6.41 23.37 4.14
CA VAL A 299 5.46 22.39 4.66
C VAL A 299 6.07 21.00 4.54
N VAL A 300 6.10 20.28 5.66
CA VAL A 300 6.63 18.93 5.80
C VAL A 300 5.49 17.98 6.18
N THR A 301 5.27 16.97 5.36
CA THR A 301 4.19 16.01 5.52
C THR A 301 4.74 14.58 5.48
N GLY A 302 4.66 13.89 6.59
CA GLY A 302 5.02 12.49 6.73
C GLY A 302 3.95 11.57 6.17
N GLU A 303 4.40 10.59 5.39
CA GLU A 303 3.56 9.57 4.80
C GLU A 303 4.01 8.19 5.30
N HIS A 304 3.07 7.43 5.85
CA HIS A 304 3.32 6.18 6.56
C HIS A 304 3.31 4.94 5.64
N GLN A 305 2.51 4.96 4.58
CA GLN A 305 2.31 3.81 3.69
C GLN A 305 3.53 3.50 2.81
N ASN A 306 4.26 4.52 2.42
CA ASN A 306 5.41 4.46 1.51
C ASN A 306 6.70 4.98 2.16
N ASN A 307 6.64 5.31 3.45
CA ASN A 307 7.78 5.67 4.29
C ASN A 307 8.61 6.87 3.75
N TYR A 308 7.97 7.81 3.05
CA TYR A 308 8.60 9.04 2.58
C TYR A 308 8.06 10.26 3.32
N ILE A 309 8.81 11.35 3.27
CA ILE A 309 8.37 12.69 3.69
C ILE A 309 8.14 13.53 2.43
N GLN A 310 7.02 14.22 2.34
CA GLN A 310 6.73 15.19 1.30
C GLN A 310 7.12 16.61 1.78
N PHE A 311 7.70 17.37 0.87
CA PHE A 311 8.12 18.75 1.08
C PHE A 311 7.40 19.66 0.09
N ASN A 312 6.81 20.74 0.57
CA ASN A 312 6.25 21.80 -0.28
C ASN A 312 6.83 23.16 0.16
N TYR A 313 7.33 23.94 -0.80
CA TYR A 313 7.87 25.28 -0.58
C TYR A 313 7.48 26.18 -1.77
N GLY A 314 6.48 27.03 -1.57
CA GLY A 314 5.88 27.79 -2.67
C GLY A 314 5.37 26.86 -3.76
N ALA A 315 5.89 27.00 -4.98
CA ALA A 315 5.56 26.13 -6.11
C ALA A 315 6.42 24.85 -6.20
N LEU A 316 7.45 24.70 -5.36
CA LEU A 316 8.29 23.51 -5.34
C LEU A 316 7.63 22.41 -4.50
N ALA A 317 7.48 21.22 -5.07
CA ALA A 317 7.04 20.02 -4.37
C ALA A 317 8.00 18.86 -4.70
N PHE A 318 8.45 18.13 -3.69
CA PHE A 318 9.32 16.95 -3.83
C PHE A 318 9.19 16.04 -2.60
N THR A 319 9.84 14.88 -2.62
CA THR A 319 9.79 13.92 -1.50
C THR A 319 11.19 13.58 -1.02
N SER A 320 11.30 12.95 0.15
CA SER A 320 12.55 12.39 0.66
C SER A 320 13.14 11.32 -0.25
N SER A 321 12.34 10.74 -1.17
CA SER A 321 12.82 9.78 -2.17
C SER A 321 13.45 10.45 -3.40
N ASP A 322 13.44 11.78 -3.50
CA ASP A 322 14.13 12.51 -4.56
C ASP A 322 15.64 12.58 -4.25
N GLU A 323 16.39 11.58 -4.72
CA GLU A 323 17.84 11.47 -4.51
C GLU A 323 18.65 12.65 -5.08
N ALA A 324 18.08 13.42 -6.02
CA ALA A 324 18.74 14.61 -6.55
C ALA A 324 18.68 15.79 -5.58
N ARG A 325 17.77 15.74 -4.59
CA ARG A 325 17.54 16.80 -3.61
C ARG A 325 17.81 16.38 -2.18
N CYS A 326 17.65 15.11 -1.87
CA CYS A 326 17.68 14.59 -0.51
C CYS A 326 18.70 13.47 -0.34
N SER A 327 19.47 13.57 0.75
CA SER A 327 20.29 12.50 1.29
C SER A 327 19.60 11.96 2.54
N VAL A 328 18.99 10.79 2.44
CA VAL A 328 18.25 10.15 3.54
C VAL A 328 19.15 9.14 4.26
N GLY A 329 19.40 9.38 5.54
CA GLY A 329 20.08 8.44 6.42
C GLY A 329 19.19 7.25 6.81
N GLY A 330 19.84 6.16 7.23
CA GLY A 330 19.13 5.03 7.81
C GLY A 330 18.48 5.36 9.16
N TRP A 331 17.62 4.47 9.63
CA TRP A 331 17.13 4.49 11.02
C TRP A 331 18.29 4.17 11.98
N ASP A 332 18.34 4.83 13.13
CA ASP A 332 19.35 4.54 14.15
C ASP A 332 19.21 3.08 14.62
N PRO A 333 20.24 2.23 14.42
CA PRO A 333 20.15 0.81 14.75
C PRO A 333 20.05 0.54 16.26
N ARG A 334 20.38 1.52 17.11
CA ARG A 334 20.19 1.40 18.57
C ARG A 334 18.72 1.44 18.96
N GLU A 335 17.86 1.88 18.05
CA GLU A 335 16.43 2.06 18.25
C GLU A 335 15.60 0.98 17.53
N ASP A 336 16.26 -0.05 16.95
CA ASP A 336 15.59 -1.23 16.37
C ASP A 336 14.91 -2.12 17.45
N LEU A 337 15.04 -1.72 18.72
CA LEU A 337 14.45 -2.36 19.90
C LEU A 337 13.10 -1.74 20.30
N CYS A 338 12.24 -1.44 19.33
CA CYS A 338 10.84 -1.06 19.61
C CYS A 338 10.12 -2.08 20.52
N PHE A 339 10.63 -3.31 20.61
CA PHE A 339 10.10 -4.38 21.45
C PHE A 339 10.42 -4.28 22.95
N ILE A 340 11.42 -3.50 23.39
CA ILE A 340 11.90 -3.57 24.78
C ILE A 340 11.63 -2.29 25.57
N GLU A 341 11.81 -1.11 24.96
CA GLU A 341 11.80 0.15 25.72
C GLU A 341 10.90 1.26 25.14
N ASN A 342 10.08 1.00 24.11
CA ASN A 342 9.24 2.01 23.43
C ASN A 342 10.01 3.32 23.13
N VAL A 343 11.27 3.20 22.70
CA VAL A 343 12.10 4.34 22.33
C VAL A 343 11.81 4.67 20.86
N PRO A 344 11.31 5.87 20.53
CA PRO A 344 10.99 6.23 19.15
C PRO A 344 12.22 6.04 18.24
N ARG A 345 12.02 5.45 17.08
CA ARG A 345 13.08 5.32 16.07
C ARG A 345 13.34 6.66 15.46
N LYS A 346 14.59 6.98 15.16
CA LYS A 346 15.04 8.23 14.59
C LYS A 346 15.73 7.97 13.26
N ARG A 347 15.40 8.76 12.24
CA ARG A 347 16.21 8.89 11.02
C ARG A 347 16.51 10.35 10.73
N GLN A 348 17.60 10.58 10.04
CA GLN A 348 18.04 11.93 9.66
C GLN A 348 18.02 12.07 8.15
N MET A 349 17.71 13.25 7.64
CA MET A 349 17.83 13.54 6.22
C MET A 349 18.25 14.99 5.99
N ASP A 350 19.06 15.20 4.95
CA ASP A 350 19.46 16.51 4.48
C ASP A 350 18.89 16.73 3.09
N CYS A 351 18.09 17.77 2.90
CA CYS A 351 17.46 18.08 1.63
C CYS A 351 17.76 19.52 1.20
N CYS A 352 17.96 19.75 -0.09
CA CYS A 352 18.30 21.05 -0.64
C CYS A 352 17.36 21.47 -1.78
N PHE A 353 17.11 22.77 -1.90
CA PHE A 353 16.28 23.35 -2.94
C PHE A 353 16.75 24.77 -3.32
N PRO A 354 16.43 25.25 -4.54
CA PRO A 354 16.73 26.62 -4.93
C PRO A 354 15.98 27.63 -4.06
N CYS A 355 16.73 28.57 -3.50
CA CYS A 355 16.27 29.78 -2.82
C CYS A 355 17.21 30.91 -3.26
#